data_AF-A0A2P6QXX5-F1
#
_entry.id   AF-A0A2P6QXX5-F1
#
_cell.length_a   1.000
_cell.length_b   1.000
_cell.length_c   1.000
_cell.angle_alpha   90.00
_cell.angle_beta   90.00
_cell.angle_gamma   90.00
#
_symmetry.space_group_name_H-M   'P 1'
#
loop_
_entity.id
_entity.type
_entity.pdbx_description
1 polymer ?
#
loop_
_entity_poly.entity_id
_entity_poly.type
_entity_poly.pdbx_seq_one_letter_code
_entity_poly.pdbx_strand_id
1 'polypeptide(L)'
;MAIGQSTDIENGGINRHEELEQPFIQPKRVVAHEDGDSGNTIKNGSIGMVLLSTGVAVCGSFQFGICVGYSAPSQSAIRKDLRLSITEYSMFGSILSIGAVLGAFTSGKIADSLGRKGAMRVSSVICTAGWLAIYFAQGATLLDIGRFLTGYGISSFSYVVPVFIAEIAPKNLRGGLATLNQLFIILGASFTFIIGTILSWRTLSLIAILPCIILVLGQWFIPESPRWLAKVGREEEFEVALQRLHGKDADVSGEKAEIQEYIVTSQSLPKANILDLFQRRYIRSVIIGVGLMVFQQFAGINGVQFYASETFEAAGFSGSIGTTAYACLQVPITLLGAFLMDKSGRRVLVMVSAAGMFIGSILVGISFSLKGDGLLLDWVPILAVSGVLVYVAFFSIGMGAGPWVIMSEIFPINVKGVGGSLVVFVNWSGAWVVSYTYNSLMNWSSSGTYYLYGAVCVLTILFVAKVVPETKGKTLEEIQASLNP
;
A
#
# COMPACT_ATOMS: atom_id res chain seq x y z
N MET A 1 -8.04 40.61 87.03
CA MET A 1 -7.15 39.42 86.94
C MET A 1 -6.18 39.69 85.81
N ALA A 2 -5.11 40.43 86.09
CA ALA A 2 -3.84 39.94 86.64
C ALA A 2 -3.08 39.14 85.56
N ILE A 3 -2.25 39.80 84.75
CA ILE A 3 -0.78 40.02 84.92
C ILE A 3 -0.01 38.72 84.59
N GLY A 4 0.99 38.68 83.69
CA GLY A 4 1.66 39.80 83.01
C GLY A 4 2.83 39.41 82.09
N GLN A 5 3.51 40.50 81.68
CA GLN A 5 4.90 40.73 81.21
C GLN A 5 5.34 40.04 79.89
N SER A 6 5.59 40.76 78.78
CA SER A 6 6.63 41.80 78.46
C SER A 6 8.05 41.23 78.53
N THR A 7 8.93 41.32 77.53
CA THR A 7 9.35 42.52 76.75
C THR A 7 10.14 42.14 75.47
N ASP A 8 9.89 42.90 74.39
CA ASP A 8 10.78 43.57 73.41
C ASP A 8 11.99 42.81 72.79
N ILE A 9 12.26 42.89 71.48
CA ILE A 9 12.80 44.06 70.75
C ILE A 9 12.49 43.98 69.23
N GLU A 10 12.11 45.14 68.66
CA GLU A 10 12.32 45.72 67.30
C GLU A 10 12.69 44.81 66.10
N ASN A 11 12.27 44.98 64.83
CA ASN A 11 11.99 46.17 64.04
C ASN A 11 11.47 45.74 62.64
N GLY A 12 10.70 46.58 61.95
CA GLY A 12 10.59 46.55 60.48
C GLY A 12 9.37 45.84 59.88
N GLY A 13 8.41 46.63 59.35
CA GLY A 13 7.19 46.15 58.73
C GLY A 13 7.35 45.50 57.35
N ILE A 14 6.24 45.01 56.80
CA ILE A 14 5.82 45.03 55.37
C ILE A 14 4.51 44.23 55.25
N ASN A 15 3.61 44.75 54.41
CA ASN A 15 2.27 44.28 54.04
C ASN A 15 2.04 42.75 54.03
N ARG A 16 1.01 42.29 54.75
CA ARG A 16 0.36 40.98 54.54
C ARG A 16 -1.10 41.20 54.11
N HIS A 17 -1.31 41.25 52.80
CA HIS A 17 -2.57 40.86 52.16
C HIS A 17 -2.23 40.44 50.72
N GLU A 18 -1.46 39.36 50.58
CA GLU A 18 -1.20 38.66 49.32
C GLU A 18 -0.79 37.22 49.67
N GLU A 19 -1.72 36.46 50.27
CA GLU A 19 -1.63 35.01 50.34
C GLU A 19 -2.92 34.46 49.74
N LEU A 20 -3.00 34.45 48.42
CA LEU A 20 -3.90 33.59 47.63
C LEU A 20 -3.49 33.63 46.14
N GLU A 21 -2.21 33.42 45.84
CA GLU A 21 -1.76 33.10 44.47
C GLU A 21 -0.38 32.40 44.52
N GLN A 22 -0.37 31.08 44.42
CA GLN A 22 0.82 30.33 44.02
C GLN A 22 0.48 29.52 42.76
N PRO A 23 1.15 29.78 41.63
CA PRO A 23 1.27 28.80 40.56
C PRO A 23 2.41 27.83 40.92
N PHE A 24 2.07 26.55 41.04
CA PHE A 24 3.03 25.46 40.91
C PHE A 24 3.65 25.51 39.50
N ILE A 25 4.97 25.31 39.43
CA ILE A 25 5.86 25.08 38.28
C ILE A 25 6.86 26.23 38.06
N GLN A 26 8.08 25.99 38.55
CA GLN A 26 9.29 26.71 38.16
C GLN A 26 9.63 26.40 36.69
N PRO A 27 10.01 27.37 35.86
CA PRO A 27 10.53 27.10 34.53
C PRO A 27 11.96 26.54 34.66
N LYS A 28 12.15 25.27 34.26
CA LYS A 28 13.50 24.72 34.09
C LYS A 28 14.21 25.49 32.97
N ARG A 29 15.35 26.05 33.35
CA ARG A 29 16.37 26.71 32.54
C ARG A 29 16.62 25.95 31.24
N VAL A 30 16.27 26.58 30.11
CA VAL A 30 16.72 26.14 28.77
C VAL A 30 18.22 26.36 28.73
N VAL A 31 18.98 25.26 28.78
CA VAL A 31 20.41 25.29 28.43
C VAL A 31 20.46 25.38 26.91
N ALA A 32 20.76 26.58 26.40
CA ALA A 32 21.19 26.76 25.04
C ALA A 32 22.52 26.01 24.87
N HIS A 33 22.48 24.89 24.15
CA HIS A 33 23.70 24.35 23.57
C HIS A 33 24.07 25.25 22.40
N GLU A 34 25.17 25.97 22.54
CA GLU A 34 25.82 26.71 21.46
C GLU A 34 26.05 25.76 20.28
N ASP A 35 25.57 26.17 19.11
CA ASP A 35 25.95 25.62 17.81
C ASP A 35 27.44 25.86 17.59
N GLY A 36 28.25 24.97 18.14
CA GLY A 36 29.65 24.80 17.79
C GLY A 36 29.72 24.16 16.41
N ASP A 37 29.99 24.98 15.41
CA ASP A 37 30.44 24.64 14.07
C ASP A 37 31.66 23.70 14.13
N SER A 38 31.36 22.43 14.34
CA SER A 38 32.27 21.31 14.17
C SER A 38 31.62 20.45 13.12
N GLY A 39 32.17 20.52 11.91
CA GLY A 39 31.72 19.79 10.74
C GLY A 39 31.60 18.30 11.04
N ASN A 40 30.42 17.91 11.48
CA ASN A 40 30.05 16.52 11.64
C ASN A 40 29.57 16.07 10.26
N THR A 41 30.54 15.86 9.38
CA THR A 41 30.41 14.95 8.25
C THR A 41 29.89 13.65 8.85
N ILE A 42 28.57 13.43 8.74
CA ILE A 42 27.95 12.14 9.02
C ILE A 42 28.74 11.15 8.18
N LYS A 43 29.68 10.45 8.83
CA LYS A 43 30.50 9.45 8.18
C LYS A 43 29.51 8.50 7.52
N ASN A 44 29.68 8.33 6.21
CA ASN A 44 28.93 7.40 5.38
C ASN A 44 29.01 5.99 5.98
N GLY A 45 28.15 5.70 6.97
CA GLY A 45 27.79 4.36 7.35
C GLY A 45 27.28 3.65 6.11
N SER A 46 27.53 2.35 6.00
CA SER A 46 27.35 1.57 4.77
C SER A 46 25.87 1.50 4.35
N ILE A 47 25.36 2.57 3.72
CA ILE A 47 24.03 2.64 3.09
C ILE A 47 23.88 1.51 2.06
N GLY A 48 25.01 0.99 1.54
CA GLY A 48 25.05 -0.17 0.68
C GLY A 48 24.29 -1.38 1.23
N MET A 49 24.35 -1.65 2.54
CA MET A 49 23.63 -2.80 3.11
C MET A 49 22.12 -2.56 3.18
N VAL A 50 21.70 -1.34 3.49
CA VAL A 50 20.28 -0.93 3.47
C VAL A 50 19.73 -0.99 2.04
N LEU A 51 20.50 -0.51 1.06
CA LEU A 51 20.12 -0.57 -0.36
C LEU A 51 20.07 -2.01 -0.88
N LEU A 52 21.04 -2.86 -0.53
CA LEU A 52 21.01 -4.28 -0.87
C LEU A 52 19.80 -4.98 -0.26
N SER A 53 19.54 -4.73 1.03
CA SER A 53 18.40 -5.30 1.75
C SER A 53 17.07 -4.86 1.15
N THR A 54 16.97 -3.58 0.78
CA THR A 54 15.81 -3.04 0.07
C THR A 54 15.67 -3.65 -1.32
N GLY A 55 16.77 -3.75 -2.08
CA GLY A 55 16.82 -4.34 -3.41
C GLY A 55 16.34 -5.78 -3.45
N VAL A 56 16.78 -6.60 -2.48
CA VAL A 56 16.28 -7.97 -2.30
C VAL A 56 14.80 -7.95 -1.91
N ALA A 57 14.39 -7.06 -1.01
CA ALA A 57 13.01 -7.01 -0.54
C ALA A 57 12.00 -6.64 -1.64
N VAL A 58 12.34 -5.66 -2.49
CA VAL A 58 11.48 -5.21 -3.59
C VAL A 58 11.30 -6.25 -4.70
N CYS A 59 12.09 -7.33 -4.73
CA CYS A 59 11.79 -8.49 -5.59
C CYS A 59 10.42 -9.11 -5.24
N GLY A 60 9.98 -9.05 -3.98
CA GLY A 60 8.63 -9.46 -3.57
C GLY A 60 7.55 -8.51 -4.12
N SER A 61 7.84 -7.21 -4.18
CA SER A 61 6.98 -6.19 -4.78
C SER A 61 6.88 -6.36 -6.29
N PHE A 62 8.00 -6.68 -6.95
CA PHE A 62 8.03 -7.04 -8.36
C PHE A 62 7.19 -8.28 -8.65
N GLN A 63 7.29 -9.30 -7.79
CA GLN A 63 6.48 -10.50 -7.87
C GLN A 63 4.99 -10.19 -7.75
N PHE A 64 4.60 -9.32 -6.82
CA PHE A 64 3.23 -8.82 -6.71
C PHE A 64 2.74 -8.22 -8.03
N GLY A 65 3.56 -7.36 -8.64
CA GLY A 65 3.29 -6.77 -9.95
C GLY A 65 3.05 -7.81 -11.05
N ILE A 66 3.95 -8.78 -11.16
CA ILE A 66 3.84 -9.86 -12.16
C ILE A 66 2.54 -10.64 -11.98
N CYS A 67 2.22 -11.02 -10.73
CA CYS A 67 0.99 -11.74 -10.46
C CYS A 67 -0.23 -10.95 -10.94
N VAL A 68 -0.32 -9.66 -10.64
CA VAL A 68 -1.46 -8.81 -11.06
C VAL A 68 -1.48 -8.63 -12.59
N GLY A 69 -0.33 -8.42 -13.23
CA GLY A 69 -0.24 -8.20 -14.69
C GLY A 69 -0.34 -9.46 -15.56
N TYR A 70 -0.20 -10.67 -15.00
CA TYR A 70 -0.17 -11.93 -15.75
C TYR A 70 -1.45 -12.24 -16.52
N SER A 71 -2.61 -11.92 -15.96
CA SER A 71 -3.90 -12.33 -16.53
C SER A 71 -4.15 -11.71 -17.90
N ALA A 72 -3.92 -10.40 -18.08
CA ALA A 72 -4.35 -9.69 -19.28
C ALA A 72 -3.75 -10.20 -20.60
N PRO A 73 -2.40 -10.33 -20.75
CA PRO A 73 -1.83 -10.82 -22.00
C PRO A 73 -2.01 -12.33 -22.21
N SER A 74 -2.22 -13.11 -21.13
CA SER A 74 -2.32 -14.57 -21.20
C SER A 74 -3.75 -15.08 -21.46
N GLN A 75 -4.77 -14.24 -21.28
CA GLN A 75 -6.18 -14.61 -21.35
C GLN A 75 -6.56 -15.37 -22.62
N SER A 76 -6.34 -14.75 -23.78
CA SER A 76 -6.74 -15.29 -25.08
C SER A 76 -6.04 -16.62 -25.37
N ALA A 77 -4.75 -16.71 -25.03
CA ALA A 77 -3.95 -17.92 -25.20
C ALA A 77 -4.42 -19.07 -24.29
N ILE A 78 -4.67 -18.79 -23.00
CA ILE A 78 -5.15 -19.78 -22.03
C ILE A 78 -6.53 -20.32 -22.42
N ARG A 79 -7.47 -19.43 -22.77
CA ARG A 79 -8.82 -19.84 -23.18
C ARG A 79 -8.79 -20.72 -24.43
N LYS A 80 -7.92 -20.41 -25.40
CA LYS A 80 -7.79 -21.19 -26.64
C LYS A 80 -7.14 -22.56 -26.39
N ASP A 81 -6.09 -22.62 -25.58
CA ASP A 81 -5.33 -23.85 -25.29
C ASP A 81 -6.16 -24.84 -24.46
N LEU A 82 -6.80 -24.35 -23.39
CA LEU A 82 -7.54 -25.17 -22.43
C LEU A 82 -9.05 -25.25 -22.72
N ARG A 83 -9.54 -24.58 -23.77
CA ARG A 83 -10.96 -24.49 -24.16
C ARG A 83 -11.88 -24.04 -23.02
N LEU A 84 -11.40 -23.09 -22.20
CA LEU A 84 -12.14 -22.58 -21.04
C LEU A 84 -13.28 -21.65 -21.45
N SER A 85 -14.39 -21.77 -20.72
CA SER A 85 -15.49 -20.82 -20.76
C SER A 85 -15.11 -19.46 -20.15
N ILE A 86 -15.92 -18.44 -20.45
CA ILE A 86 -15.74 -17.08 -19.88
C ILE A 86 -15.85 -17.13 -18.35
N THR A 87 -16.78 -17.94 -17.82
CA THR A 87 -16.98 -18.08 -16.37
C THR A 87 -15.78 -18.73 -15.69
N GLU A 88 -15.21 -19.79 -16.28
CA GLU A 88 -13.99 -20.43 -15.75
C GLU A 88 -12.80 -19.46 -15.77
N TYR A 89 -12.62 -18.68 -16.84
CA TYR A 89 -11.55 -17.67 -16.87
C TYR A 89 -11.80 -16.51 -15.90
N SER A 90 -13.07 -16.13 -15.69
CA SER A 90 -13.44 -15.12 -14.68
C SER A 90 -13.13 -15.61 -13.27
N MET A 91 -13.32 -16.91 -13.02
CA MET A 91 -12.89 -17.55 -11.77
C MET A 91 -11.36 -17.47 -11.63
N PHE A 92 -10.60 -17.83 -12.67
CA PHE A 92 -9.14 -17.70 -12.67
C PHE A 92 -8.67 -16.26 -12.39
N GLY A 93 -9.25 -15.25 -13.04
CA GLY A 93 -8.86 -13.85 -12.80
C GLY A 93 -9.16 -13.39 -11.36
N SER A 94 -10.30 -13.80 -10.81
CA SER A 94 -10.79 -13.34 -9.51
C SER A 94 -10.26 -14.14 -8.32
N ILE A 95 -9.91 -15.42 -8.48
CA ILE A 95 -9.44 -16.28 -7.37
C ILE A 95 -8.10 -15.80 -6.78
N LEU A 96 -7.32 -15.05 -7.56
CA LEU A 96 -6.13 -14.33 -7.06
C LEU A 96 -6.50 -13.44 -5.85
N SER A 97 -7.59 -12.68 -5.96
CA SER A 97 -8.07 -11.78 -4.91
C SER A 97 -8.57 -12.55 -3.69
N ILE A 98 -9.21 -13.71 -3.86
CA ILE A 98 -9.60 -14.60 -2.74
C ILE A 98 -8.36 -15.09 -2.00
N GLY A 99 -7.34 -15.55 -2.74
CA GLY A 99 -6.06 -15.94 -2.16
C GLY A 99 -5.44 -14.80 -1.37
N ALA A 100 -5.51 -13.57 -1.90
CA ALA A 100 -5.00 -12.38 -1.23
C ALA A 100 -5.78 -12.03 0.06
N VAL A 101 -7.11 -12.18 0.08
CA VAL A 101 -7.92 -12.02 1.30
C VAL A 101 -7.44 -12.96 2.41
N LEU A 102 -7.27 -14.25 2.10
CA LEU A 102 -6.81 -15.23 3.09
C LEU A 102 -5.37 -14.98 3.52
N GLY A 103 -4.49 -14.60 2.59
CA GLY A 103 -3.12 -14.20 2.88
C GLY A 103 -3.04 -12.97 3.79
N ALA A 104 -4.00 -12.05 3.70
CA ALA A 104 -4.00 -10.84 4.53
C ALA A 104 -4.23 -11.16 6.02
N PHE A 105 -5.10 -12.14 6.31
CA PHE A 105 -5.35 -12.56 7.69
C PHE A 105 -4.18 -13.32 8.33
N THR A 106 -3.44 -14.09 7.53
CA THR A 106 -2.35 -14.93 8.03
C THR A 106 -1.00 -14.22 8.02
N SER A 107 -0.76 -13.32 7.08
CA SER A 107 0.55 -12.67 6.86
C SER A 107 1.09 -11.95 8.09
N GLY A 108 0.24 -11.24 8.84
CA GLY A 108 0.64 -10.56 10.08
C GLY A 108 1.16 -11.53 11.14
N LYS A 109 0.45 -12.65 11.36
CA LYS A 109 0.86 -13.69 12.33
C LYS A 109 2.16 -14.36 11.90
N ILE A 110 2.28 -14.69 10.61
CA ILE A 110 3.49 -15.31 10.04
C ILE A 110 4.69 -14.38 10.17
N ALA A 111 4.53 -13.08 9.89
CA ALA A 111 5.59 -12.08 9.99
C ALA A 111 6.04 -11.78 11.43
N ASP A 112 5.13 -11.92 12.39
CA ASP A 112 5.45 -11.79 13.81
C ASP A 112 6.10 -13.06 14.37
N SER A 113 5.71 -14.26 13.91
CA SER A 113 6.27 -15.52 14.43
C SER A 113 7.59 -15.93 13.79
N LEU A 114 7.72 -15.81 12.47
CA LEU A 114 8.90 -16.26 11.70
C LEU A 114 9.87 -15.13 11.36
N GLY A 115 9.54 -13.89 11.73
CA GLY A 115 10.28 -12.70 11.30
C GLY A 115 9.91 -12.26 9.89
N ARG A 116 10.47 -11.12 9.48
CA ARG A 116 10.13 -10.48 8.20
C ARG A 116 10.76 -11.27 7.05
N LYS A 117 12.03 -11.67 7.17
CA LYS A 117 12.67 -12.53 6.15
C LYS A 117 12.01 -13.90 6.07
N GLY A 118 11.69 -14.50 7.22
CA GLY A 118 11.02 -15.79 7.28
C GLY A 118 9.68 -15.78 6.55
N ALA A 119 8.85 -14.76 6.82
CA ALA A 119 7.57 -14.59 6.15
C ALA A 119 7.71 -14.39 4.63
N MET A 120 8.67 -13.56 4.19
CA MET A 120 8.96 -13.41 2.76
C MET A 120 9.42 -14.73 2.12
N ARG A 121 10.20 -15.56 2.82
CA ARG A 121 10.64 -16.87 2.31
C ARG A 121 9.46 -17.83 2.09
N VAL A 122 8.59 -17.95 3.09
CA VAL A 122 7.38 -18.78 3.01
C VAL A 122 6.51 -18.32 1.84
N SER A 123 6.36 -17.01 1.69
CA SER A 123 5.57 -16.41 0.60
C SER A 123 6.16 -16.71 -0.77
N SER A 124 7.49 -16.66 -0.92
CA SER A 124 8.17 -17.04 -2.16
C SER A 124 7.96 -18.50 -2.51
N VAL A 125 8.05 -19.41 -1.53
CA VAL A 125 7.82 -20.84 -1.76
C VAL A 125 6.39 -21.10 -2.23
N ILE A 126 5.40 -20.46 -1.60
CA ILE A 126 3.99 -20.58 -1.98
C ILE A 126 3.76 -20.00 -3.39
N CYS A 127 4.34 -18.83 -3.71
CA CYS A 127 4.26 -18.26 -5.06
C CYS A 127 4.90 -19.17 -6.11
N THR A 128 6.09 -19.71 -5.85
CA THR A 128 6.77 -20.65 -6.76
C THR A 128 5.91 -21.89 -7.01
N ALA A 129 5.32 -22.48 -5.96
CA ALA A 129 4.38 -23.59 -6.12
C ALA A 129 3.16 -23.20 -6.96
N GLY A 130 2.62 -21.99 -6.77
CA GLY A 130 1.52 -21.45 -7.57
C GLY A 130 1.86 -21.31 -9.06
N TRP A 131 3.05 -20.78 -9.38
CA TRP A 131 3.50 -20.67 -10.77
C TRP A 131 3.80 -22.01 -11.42
N LEU A 132 4.35 -22.96 -10.68
CA LEU A 132 4.54 -24.32 -11.18
C LEU A 132 3.19 -25.01 -11.45
N ALA A 133 2.19 -24.82 -10.58
CA ALA A 133 0.84 -25.33 -10.82
C ALA A 133 0.21 -24.70 -12.08
N ILE A 134 0.39 -23.39 -12.31
CA ILE A 134 -0.03 -22.74 -13.56
C ILE A 134 0.72 -23.35 -14.75
N TYR A 135 2.03 -23.53 -14.67
CA TYR A 135 2.83 -24.10 -15.75
C TYR A 135 2.38 -25.51 -16.15
N PHE A 136 2.07 -26.37 -15.18
CA PHE A 136 1.61 -27.74 -15.42
C PHE A 136 0.09 -27.84 -15.64
N ALA A 137 -0.64 -26.74 -15.65
CA ALA A 137 -2.09 -26.75 -15.80
C ALA A 137 -2.51 -27.36 -17.15
N GLN A 138 -3.33 -28.42 -17.06
CA GLN A 138 -4.01 -29.06 -18.20
C GLN A 138 -5.53 -28.85 -18.15
N GLY A 139 -6.03 -28.14 -17.14
CA GLY A 139 -7.46 -27.84 -16.95
C GLY A 139 -7.66 -26.71 -15.95
N ALA A 140 -8.91 -26.28 -15.77
CA ALA A 140 -9.30 -25.13 -14.95
C ALA A 140 -8.87 -25.26 -13.48
N THR A 141 -9.08 -26.42 -12.87
CA THR A 141 -8.84 -26.62 -11.43
C THR A 141 -7.39 -26.39 -11.02
N LEU A 142 -6.42 -26.92 -11.77
CA LEU A 142 -5.01 -26.76 -11.45
C LEU A 142 -4.54 -25.32 -11.69
N LEU A 143 -5.11 -24.66 -12.72
CA LEU A 143 -4.88 -23.25 -13.00
C LEU A 143 -5.39 -22.36 -11.86
N ASP A 144 -6.60 -22.63 -11.36
CA ASP A 144 -7.23 -21.92 -10.26
C ASP A 144 -6.47 -22.14 -8.93
N ILE A 145 -6.04 -23.37 -8.64
CA ILE A 145 -5.19 -23.66 -7.46
C ILE A 145 -3.89 -22.87 -7.55
N GLY A 146 -3.23 -22.88 -8.71
CA GLY A 146 -1.99 -22.13 -8.89
C GLY A 146 -2.20 -20.63 -8.67
N ARG A 147 -3.32 -20.11 -9.18
CA ARG A 147 -3.68 -18.70 -9.05
C ARG A 147 -4.02 -18.30 -7.62
N PHE A 148 -4.75 -19.14 -6.90
CA PHE A 148 -5.03 -18.98 -5.48
C PHE A 148 -3.73 -18.91 -4.65
N LEU A 149 -2.77 -19.81 -4.91
CA LEU A 149 -1.48 -19.83 -4.21
C LEU A 149 -0.66 -18.57 -4.50
N THR A 150 -0.60 -18.13 -5.76
CA THR A 150 0.04 -16.83 -6.08
C THR A 150 -0.66 -15.67 -5.36
N GLY A 151 -2.00 -15.70 -5.26
CA GLY A 151 -2.82 -14.73 -4.52
C GLY A 151 -2.44 -14.65 -3.04
N TYR A 152 -2.29 -15.80 -2.40
CA TYR A 152 -1.87 -15.89 -1.01
C TYR A 152 -0.48 -15.28 -0.79
N GLY A 153 0.48 -15.62 -1.65
CA GLY A 153 1.85 -15.12 -1.55
C GLY A 153 1.94 -13.60 -1.78
N ILE A 154 1.19 -13.04 -2.74
CA ILE A 154 1.20 -11.59 -2.99
C ILE A 154 0.67 -10.78 -1.82
N SER A 155 -0.35 -11.26 -1.09
CA SER A 155 -0.84 -10.52 0.06
C SER A 155 0.22 -10.43 1.15
N SER A 156 0.92 -11.53 1.40
CA SER A 156 2.04 -11.52 2.33
C SER A 156 3.15 -10.58 1.90
N PHE A 157 3.52 -10.55 0.60
CA PHE A 157 4.47 -9.55 0.10
C PHE A 157 4.01 -8.10 0.26
N SER A 158 2.72 -7.82 0.00
CA SER A 158 2.16 -6.47 0.13
C SER A 158 2.22 -5.91 1.55
N TYR A 159 2.26 -6.78 2.56
CA TYR A 159 2.40 -6.40 3.96
C TYR A 159 3.87 -6.41 4.42
N VAL A 160 4.59 -7.51 4.18
CA VAL A 160 5.91 -7.72 4.78
C VAL A 160 6.98 -6.84 4.13
N VAL A 161 6.92 -6.60 2.83
CA VAL A 161 7.96 -5.82 2.13
C VAL A 161 8.00 -4.35 2.58
N PRO A 162 6.87 -3.60 2.59
CA PRO A 162 6.88 -2.22 3.09
C PRO A 162 7.28 -2.12 4.56
N VAL A 163 6.85 -3.07 5.40
CA VAL A 163 7.21 -3.12 6.82
C VAL A 163 8.70 -3.34 6.97
N PHE A 164 9.27 -4.34 6.28
CA PHE A 164 10.71 -4.61 6.33
C PHE A 164 11.53 -3.39 5.90
N ILE A 165 11.16 -2.75 4.79
CA ILE A 165 11.82 -1.53 4.30
C ILE A 165 11.72 -0.41 5.35
N ALA A 166 10.55 -0.19 5.94
CA ALA A 166 10.36 0.85 6.95
C ALA A 166 11.16 0.60 8.24
N GLU A 167 11.38 -0.67 8.61
CA GLU A 167 12.12 -1.07 9.80
C GLU A 167 13.64 -1.01 9.62
N ILE A 168 14.17 -1.17 8.39
CA ILE A 168 15.61 -1.05 8.09
C ILE A 168 16.03 0.33 7.58
N ALA A 169 15.08 1.15 7.10
CA ALA A 169 15.39 2.42 6.47
C ALA A 169 15.71 3.52 7.49
N PRO A 170 16.80 4.28 7.29
CA PRO A 170 17.10 5.46 8.09
C PRO A 170 16.00 6.52 7.90
N LYS A 171 15.78 7.35 8.93
CA LYS A 171 14.68 8.33 8.98
C LYS A 171 14.63 9.21 7.71
N ASN A 172 15.79 9.57 7.16
CA ASN A 172 15.93 10.50 6.03
C ASN A 172 15.60 9.87 4.66
N LEU A 173 15.73 8.54 4.51
CA LEU A 173 15.52 7.83 3.24
C LEU A 173 14.26 6.98 3.23
N ARG A 174 13.58 6.83 4.37
CA ARG A 174 12.40 5.95 4.52
C ARG A 174 11.30 6.24 3.50
N GLY A 175 11.02 7.50 3.22
CA GLY A 175 10.02 7.88 2.21
C GLY A 175 10.40 7.40 0.80
N GLY A 176 11.65 7.64 0.38
CA GLY A 176 12.15 7.22 -0.93
C GLY A 176 12.24 5.69 -1.09
N LEU A 177 12.62 4.97 -0.03
CA LEU A 177 12.64 3.50 -0.08
C LEU A 177 11.21 2.92 -0.08
N ALA A 178 10.24 3.58 0.56
CA ALA A 178 8.83 3.19 0.48
C ALA A 178 8.24 3.40 -0.93
N THR A 179 8.63 4.47 -1.64
CA THR A 179 8.19 4.67 -3.03
C THR A 179 8.80 3.66 -3.99
N LEU A 180 10.01 3.15 -3.73
CA LEU A 180 10.59 2.04 -4.49
C LEU A 180 9.71 0.79 -4.46
N ASN A 181 9.10 0.45 -3.31
CA ASN A 181 8.17 -0.68 -3.23
C ASN A 181 7.01 -0.54 -4.23
N GLN A 182 6.38 0.64 -4.28
CA GLN A 182 5.28 0.91 -5.22
C GLN A 182 5.77 0.90 -6.67
N LEU A 183 6.95 1.45 -6.94
CA LEU A 183 7.54 1.46 -8.28
C LEU A 183 7.77 0.04 -8.80
N PHE A 184 8.34 -0.85 -7.99
CA PHE A 184 8.61 -2.22 -8.39
C PHE A 184 7.34 -3.05 -8.62
N ILE A 185 6.24 -2.77 -7.91
CA ILE A 185 4.92 -3.35 -8.22
C ILE A 185 4.51 -3.02 -9.65
N ILE A 186 4.66 -1.76 -10.05
CA ILE A 186 4.20 -1.28 -11.35
C ILE A 186 5.15 -1.75 -12.45
N LEU A 187 6.46 -1.73 -12.20
CA LEU A 187 7.45 -2.33 -13.10
C LEU A 187 7.17 -3.83 -13.32
N GLY A 188 6.77 -4.56 -12.28
CA GLY A 188 6.40 -5.97 -12.41
C GLY A 188 5.17 -6.18 -13.30
N ALA A 189 4.13 -5.38 -13.10
CA ALA A 189 2.92 -5.45 -13.93
C ALA A 189 3.23 -5.07 -15.40
N SER A 190 3.96 -3.97 -15.61
CA SER A 190 4.39 -3.52 -16.94
C SER A 190 5.29 -4.52 -17.64
N PHE A 191 6.21 -5.16 -16.90
CA PHE A 191 7.06 -6.23 -17.44
C PHE A 191 6.22 -7.37 -18.00
N THR A 192 5.20 -7.82 -17.27
CA THR A 192 4.33 -8.89 -17.73
C THR A 192 3.45 -8.49 -18.91
N PHE A 193 2.96 -7.25 -18.95
CA PHE A 193 2.21 -6.73 -20.09
C PHE A 193 3.03 -6.64 -21.37
N ILE A 194 4.33 -6.38 -21.30
CA ILE A 194 5.21 -6.33 -22.47
C ILE A 194 5.64 -7.75 -22.86
N ILE A 195 6.26 -8.48 -21.93
CA ILE A 195 6.83 -9.81 -22.20
C ILE A 195 5.75 -10.84 -22.51
N GLY A 196 4.56 -10.71 -21.93
CA GLY A 196 3.41 -11.57 -22.21
C GLY A 196 2.86 -11.45 -23.62
N THR A 197 3.22 -10.41 -24.37
CA THR A 197 2.85 -10.30 -25.80
C THR A 197 3.77 -11.12 -26.71
N ILE A 198 4.98 -11.42 -26.24
CA ILE A 198 6.03 -12.08 -27.02
C ILE A 198 6.10 -13.57 -26.67
N LEU A 199 5.90 -13.91 -25.40
CA LEU A 199 6.10 -15.26 -24.88
C LEU A 199 4.79 -16.02 -24.67
N SER A 200 4.89 -17.35 -24.70
CA SER A 200 3.77 -18.22 -24.29
C SER A 200 3.41 -18.03 -22.82
N TRP A 201 2.14 -18.23 -22.47
CA TRP A 201 1.67 -18.10 -21.09
C TRP A 201 2.38 -19.06 -20.12
N ARG A 202 2.79 -20.25 -20.57
CA ARG A 202 3.57 -21.22 -19.79
C ARG A 202 5.02 -20.76 -19.58
N THR A 203 5.67 -20.24 -20.62
CA THR A 203 7.03 -19.67 -20.47
C THR A 203 7.00 -18.44 -19.56
N LEU A 204 5.96 -17.62 -19.66
CA LEU A 204 5.74 -16.45 -18.81
C LEU A 204 5.60 -16.85 -17.33
N SER A 205 4.90 -17.95 -17.01
CA SER A 205 4.81 -18.45 -15.64
C SER A 205 6.16 -18.95 -15.10
N LEU A 206 7.03 -19.52 -15.95
CA LEU A 206 8.38 -19.91 -15.52
C LEU A 206 9.26 -18.69 -15.23
N ILE A 207 9.19 -17.65 -16.07
CA ILE A 207 9.91 -16.39 -15.82
C ILE A 207 9.42 -15.72 -14.54
N ALA A 208 8.13 -15.84 -14.24
CA ALA A 208 7.55 -15.33 -12.99
C ALA A 208 8.07 -16.03 -11.72
N ILE A 209 8.78 -17.15 -11.82
CA ILE A 209 9.45 -17.81 -10.67
C ILE A 209 10.79 -17.13 -10.35
N LEU A 210 11.44 -16.49 -11.34
CA LEU A 210 12.78 -15.94 -11.20
C LEU A 210 12.91 -14.91 -10.06
N PRO A 211 11.99 -13.95 -9.87
CA PRO A 211 12.06 -13.01 -8.75
C PRO A 211 11.92 -13.72 -7.39
N CYS A 212 11.13 -14.79 -7.29
CA CYS A 212 11.03 -15.60 -6.08
C CYS A 212 12.35 -16.30 -5.75
N ILE A 213 13.05 -16.84 -6.76
CA ILE A 213 14.37 -17.47 -6.57
C ILE A 213 15.39 -16.43 -6.10
N ILE A 214 15.46 -15.28 -6.79
CA ILE A 214 16.36 -14.18 -6.41
C ILE A 214 16.08 -13.72 -4.99
N LEU A 215 14.80 -13.60 -4.61
CA LEU A 215 14.40 -13.22 -3.27
C LEU A 215 14.85 -14.24 -2.21
N VAL A 216 14.64 -15.54 -2.45
CA VAL A 216 15.06 -16.59 -1.50
C VAL A 216 16.58 -16.66 -1.34
N LEU A 217 17.33 -16.55 -2.44
CA LEU A 217 18.79 -16.57 -2.41
C LEU A 217 19.36 -15.29 -1.81
N GLY A 218 18.81 -14.13 -2.18
CA GLY A 218 19.21 -12.82 -1.68
C GLY A 218 19.02 -12.69 -0.17
N GLN A 219 18.01 -13.36 0.39
CA GLN A 219 17.75 -13.36 1.82
C GLN A 219 18.87 -13.94 2.69
N TRP A 220 19.77 -14.76 2.14
CA TRP A 220 20.93 -15.25 2.91
C TRP A 220 21.95 -14.15 3.19
N PHE A 221 21.98 -13.11 2.34
CA PHE A 221 22.94 -12.02 2.46
C PHE A 221 22.44 -10.85 3.32
N ILE A 222 21.13 -10.70 3.52
CA ILE A 222 20.53 -9.56 4.23
C ILE A 222 20.32 -9.85 5.73
N PRO A 223 20.40 -8.87 6.65
CA PRO A 223 20.04 -9.06 8.06
C PRO A 223 18.51 -9.10 8.24
N GLU A 224 18.06 -9.72 9.33
CA GLU A 224 16.65 -9.65 9.75
C GLU A 224 16.32 -8.26 10.31
N SER A 225 15.03 -7.92 10.39
CA SER A 225 14.59 -6.64 10.95
C SER A 225 15.06 -6.45 12.41
N PRO A 226 15.83 -5.37 12.70
CA PRO A 226 16.27 -5.08 14.06
C PRO A 226 15.09 -4.89 15.03
N ARG A 227 14.02 -4.22 14.59
CA ARG A 227 12.84 -3.99 15.42
C ARG A 227 12.11 -5.29 15.78
N TRP A 228 12.08 -6.26 14.87
CA TRP A 228 11.53 -7.58 15.18
C TRP A 228 12.41 -8.36 16.15
N LEU A 229 13.74 -8.34 15.96
CA LEU A 229 14.68 -9.01 16.85
C LEU A 229 14.59 -8.47 18.28
N ALA A 230 14.48 -7.15 18.42
CA ALA A 230 14.23 -6.50 19.71
C ALA A 230 12.87 -6.91 20.32
N LYS A 231 11.80 -7.00 19.51
CA LYS A 231 10.47 -7.44 19.98
C LYS A 231 10.45 -8.89 20.48
N VAL A 232 11.26 -9.76 19.88
CA VAL A 232 11.36 -11.19 20.26
C VAL A 232 12.35 -11.43 21.42
N GLY A 233 13.11 -10.41 21.81
CA GLY A 233 14.08 -10.49 22.92
C GLY A 233 15.42 -11.12 22.52
N ARG A 234 15.78 -11.11 21.22
CA ARG A 234 17.08 -11.60 20.74
C ARG A 234 18.10 -10.46 20.68
N GLU A 235 18.63 -10.08 21.84
CA GLU A 235 19.49 -8.88 21.96
C GLU A 235 20.80 -8.98 21.17
N GLU A 236 21.47 -10.13 21.16
CA GLU A 236 22.73 -10.31 20.42
C GLU A 236 22.52 -10.21 18.90
N GLU A 237 21.50 -10.89 18.36
CA GLU A 237 21.16 -10.81 16.93
C GLU A 237 20.72 -9.39 16.53
N PHE A 238 20.02 -8.70 17.44
CA PHE A 238 19.58 -7.33 17.26
C PHE A 238 20.76 -6.37 17.09
N GLU A 239 21.77 -6.42 17.95
CA GLU A 239 22.98 -5.60 17.83
C GLU A 239 23.75 -5.89 16.55
N VAL A 240 23.92 -7.17 16.21
CA VAL A 240 24.60 -7.58 14.98
C VAL A 240 23.85 -7.09 13.73
N ALA A 241 22.52 -7.14 13.73
CA ALA A 241 21.71 -6.65 12.61
C ALA A 241 21.84 -5.12 12.44
N LEU A 242 21.80 -4.37 13.55
CA LEU A 242 21.90 -2.92 13.56
C LEU A 242 23.29 -2.44 13.11
N GLN A 243 24.36 -3.10 13.57
CA GLN A 243 25.74 -2.85 13.12
C GLN A 243 25.95 -3.23 11.64
N ARG A 244 25.31 -4.30 11.14
CA ARG A 244 25.39 -4.66 9.72
C ARG A 244 24.71 -3.62 8.82
N LEU A 245 23.63 -3.01 9.27
CA LEU A 245 22.88 -2.01 8.50
C LEU A 245 23.59 -0.64 8.47
N HIS A 246 24.12 -0.18 9.60
CA HIS A 246 24.75 1.13 9.70
C HIS A 246 26.27 1.12 9.52
N GLY A 247 26.91 -0.05 9.60
CA GLY A 247 28.37 -0.22 9.55
C GLY A 247 28.94 -0.50 10.94
N LYS A 248 30.07 -1.23 10.97
CA LYS A 248 30.69 -1.73 12.22
C LYS A 248 31.08 -0.63 13.22
N ASP A 249 31.38 0.57 12.74
CA ASP A 249 31.87 1.69 13.55
C ASP A 249 30.81 2.79 13.74
N ALA A 250 29.57 2.56 13.33
CA ALA A 250 28.50 3.53 13.53
C ALA A 250 28.01 3.49 14.99
N ASP A 251 27.82 4.65 15.61
CA ASP A 251 27.16 4.72 16.92
C ASP A 251 25.67 4.45 16.77
N VAL A 252 25.24 3.28 17.24
CA VAL A 252 23.85 2.81 17.14
C VAL A 252 23.14 2.77 18.50
N SER A 253 23.79 3.32 19.53
CA SER A 253 23.32 3.31 20.92
C SER A 253 22.02 4.11 21.07
N GLY A 254 21.90 5.25 20.39
CA GLY A 254 20.70 6.10 20.41
C GLY A 254 19.48 5.44 19.75
N GLU A 255 19.67 4.82 18.56
CA GLU A 255 18.58 4.11 17.88
C GLU A 255 18.15 2.85 18.65
N LYS A 256 19.11 2.15 19.28
CA LYS A 256 18.81 1.02 20.16
C LYS A 256 17.90 1.43 21.32
N ALA A 257 18.21 2.52 22.00
CA ALA A 257 17.39 3.03 23.10
C ALA A 257 15.99 3.43 22.63
N GLU A 258 15.88 4.14 21.50
CA GLU A 258 14.58 4.54 20.91
C GLU A 258 13.70 3.32 20.56
N ILE A 259 14.28 2.27 19.98
CA ILE A 259 13.55 1.05 19.63
C ILE A 259 13.09 0.31 20.90
N GLN A 260 13.94 0.21 21.91
CA GLN A 260 13.59 -0.45 23.17
C GLN A 260 12.47 0.30 23.92
N GLU A 261 12.57 1.63 24.02
CA GLU A 261 11.54 2.48 24.63
C GLU A 261 10.20 2.38 23.88
N TYR A 262 10.23 2.37 22.54
CA TYR A 262 9.03 2.18 21.73
C TYR A 262 8.37 0.81 21.98
N ILE A 263 9.15 -0.26 22.12
CA ILE A 263 8.61 -1.61 22.38
C ILE A 263 7.97 -1.67 23.76
N VAL A 264 8.62 -1.12 24.79
CA VAL A 264 8.08 -1.06 26.16
C VAL A 264 6.77 -0.27 26.18
N THR A 265 6.75 0.89 25.52
CA THR A 265 5.54 1.72 25.40
C THR A 265 4.43 0.98 24.66
N SER A 266 4.75 0.31 23.54
CA SER A 266 3.78 -0.45 22.74
C SER A 266 3.21 -1.66 23.48
N GLN A 267 4.02 -2.36 24.29
CA GLN A 267 3.58 -3.46 25.14
C GLN A 267 2.71 -3.00 26.31
N SER A 268 2.93 -1.77 26.80
CA SER A 268 2.13 -1.18 27.88
C SER A 268 0.72 -0.76 27.43
N LEU A 269 0.51 -0.58 26.12
CA LEU A 269 -0.80 -0.21 25.57
C LEU A 269 -1.71 -1.45 25.47
N PRO A 270 -2.99 -1.34 25.85
CA PRO A 270 -3.94 -2.43 25.70
C PRO A 270 -4.10 -2.80 24.22
N LYS A 271 -4.08 -4.11 23.92
CA LYS A 271 -4.34 -4.61 22.57
C LYS A 271 -5.78 -4.29 22.19
N ALA A 272 -5.96 -3.43 21.18
CA ALA A 272 -7.28 -3.10 20.66
C ALA A 272 -7.95 -4.34 20.05
N ASN A 273 -9.23 -4.52 20.34
CA ASN A 273 -10.09 -5.49 19.71
C ASN A 273 -10.75 -4.91 18.46
N ILE A 274 -11.21 -5.76 17.54
CA ILE A 274 -11.96 -5.34 16.34
C ILE A 274 -13.22 -4.54 16.73
N LEU A 275 -13.85 -4.89 17.85
CA LEU A 275 -15.03 -4.17 18.35
C LEU A 275 -14.71 -2.74 18.79
N ASP A 276 -13.47 -2.46 19.19
CA ASP A 276 -13.07 -1.11 19.60
C ASP A 276 -13.09 -0.14 18.40
N LEU A 277 -12.90 -0.63 17.17
CA LEU A 277 -12.99 0.18 15.96
C LEU A 277 -14.38 0.80 15.74
N PHE A 278 -15.43 0.18 16.28
CA PHE A 278 -16.80 0.66 16.13
C PHE A 278 -17.21 1.69 17.21
N GLN A 279 -16.29 2.04 18.12
CA GLN A 279 -16.53 3.12 19.07
C GLN A 279 -16.60 4.47 18.36
N ARG A 280 -17.41 5.39 18.90
CA ARG A 280 -17.67 6.73 18.32
C ARG A 280 -16.37 7.53 18.06
N ARG A 281 -15.31 7.27 18.83
CA ARG A 281 -13.99 7.87 18.68
C ARG A 281 -13.25 7.46 17.40
N TYR A 282 -13.44 6.23 16.92
CA TYR A 282 -12.68 5.65 15.80
C TYR A 282 -13.51 5.46 14.55
N ILE A 283 -14.84 5.44 14.67
CA ILE A 283 -15.76 5.15 13.57
C ILE A 283 -15.57 6.06 12.35
N ARG A 284 -15.20 7.34 12.54
CA ARG A 284 -14.94 8.26 11.42
C ARG A 284 -13.69 7.88 10.63
N SER A 285 -12.60 7.51 11.31
CA SER A 285 -11.39 6.97 10.65
C SER A 285 -11.70 5.67 9.91
N VAL A 286 -12.55 4.81 10.49
CA VAL A 286 -13.00 3.56 9.84
C VAL A 286 -13.82 3.86 8.59
N ILE A 287 -14.81 4.75 8.68
CA ILE A 287 -15.65 5.16 7.53
C ILE A 287 -14.78 5.70 6.39
N ILE A 288 -13.80 6.55 6.69
CA ILE A 288 -12.87 7.09 5.69
C ILE A 288 -12.02 5.99 5.08
N GLY A 289 -11.35 5.17 5.90
CA GLY A 289 -10.46 4.13 5.41
C GLY A 289 -11.17 3.05 4.59
N VAL A 290 -12.30 2.54 5.10
CA VAL A 290 -13.14 1.54 4.42
C VAL A 290 -13.77 2.14 3.16
N GLY A 291 -14.36 3.33 3.27
CA GLY A 291 -15.00 4.01 2.14
C GLY A 291 -14.03 4.25 0.99
N LEU A 292 -12.82 4.73 1.27
CA LEU A 292 -11.79 4.92 0.25
C LEU A 292 -11.41 3.63 -0.49
N MET A 293 -11.31 2.48 0.20
CA MET A 293 -11.01 1.20 -0.45
C MET A 293 -12.19 0.67 -1.27
N VAL A 294 -13.42 0.81 -0.78
CA VAL A 294 -14.62 0.46 -1.56
C VAL A 294 -14.62 1.28 -2.86
N PHE A 295 -14.50 2.60 -2.76
CA PHE A 295 -14.51 3.47 -3.93
C PHE A 295 -13.32 3.26 -4.88
N GLN A 296 -12.13 2.91 -4.35
CA GLN A 296 -10.97 2.54 -5.17
C GLN A 296 -11.25 1.29 -6.01
N GLN A 297 -11.84 0.26 -5.41
CA GLN A 297 -12.03 -1.03 -6.05
C GLN A 297 -13.23 -1.02 -7.00
N PHE A 298 -14.38 -0.54 -6.53
CA PHE A 298 -15.63 -0.48 -7.31
C PHE A 298 -15.58 0.52 -8.47
N ALA A 299 -14.56 1.39 -8.53
CA ALA A 299 -14.26 2.16 -9.73
C ALA A 299 -13.85 1.27 -10.92
N GLY A 300 -13.51 -0.02 -10.69
CA GLY A 300 -13.34 -1.00 -11.76
C GLY A 300 -11.89 -1.32 -12.12
N ILE A 301 -10.90 -0.79 -11.38
CA ILE A 301 -9.47 -0.86 -11.80
C ILE A 301 -8.97 -2.29 -12.00
N ASN A 302 -9.28 -3.22 -11.09
CA ASN A 302 -8.80 -4.60 -11.22
C ASN A 302 -9.44 -5.33 -12.40
N GLY A 303 -10.70 -5.03 -12.72
CA GLY A 303 -11.35 -5.55 -13.93
C GLY A 303 -10.68 -4.99 -15.19
N VAL A 304 -10.54 -3.66 -15.28
CA VAL A 304 -9.87 -3.01 -16.43
C VAL A 304 -8.43 -3.50 -16.59
N GLN A 305 -7.71 -3.72 -15.49
CA GLN A 305 -6.32 -4.18 -15.52
C GLN A 305 -6.20 -5.67 -15.88
N PHE A 306 -7.02 -6.56 -15.32
CA PHE A 306 -6.95 -8.00 -15.60
C PHE A 306 -7.45 -8.38 -16.98
N TYR A 307 -8.41 -7.62 -17.53
CA TYR A 307 -9.06 -7.89 -18.81
C TYR A 307 -8.72 -6.80 -19.85
N ALA A 308 -7.61 -6.09 -19.67
CA ALA A 308 -7.20 -4.98 -20.54
C ALA A 308 -7.08 -5.41 -22.02
N SER A 309 -6.41 -6.54 -22.30
CA SER A 309 -6.20 -7.03 -23.65
C SER A 309 -7.53 -7.32 -24.36
N GLU A 310 -8.45 -8.02 -23.69
CA GLU A 310 -9.77 -8.35 -24.25
C GLU A 310 -10.62 -7.08 -24.45
N THR A 311 -10.49 -6.09 -23.57
CA THR A 311 -11.19 -4.80 -23.72
C THR A 311 -10.74 -4.08 -24.99
N PHE A 312 -9.44 -4.04 -25.28
CA PHE A 312 -8.92 -3.45 -26.51
C PHE A 312 -9.36 -4.24 -27.76
N GLU A 313 -9.30 -5.57 -27.71
CA GLU A 313 -9.78 -6.45 -28.79
C GLU A 313 -11.28 -6.26 -29.03
N ALA A 314 -12.07 -6.17 -27.96
CA ALA A 314 -13.50 -5.88 -28.03
C ALA A 314 -13.78 -4.50 -28.63
N ALA A 315 -12.88 -3.53 -28.51
CA ALA A 315 -13.01 -2.23 -29.18
C ALA A 315 -12.55 -2.24 -30.65
N GLY A 316 -11.99 -3.35 -31.15
CA GLY A 316 -11.41 -3.45 -32.50
C GLY A 316 -9.95 -3.00 -32.58
N PHE A 317 -9.26 -2.88 -31.45
CA PHE A 317 -7.83 -2.56 -31.37
C PHE A 317 -6.99 -3.79 -31.01
N SER A 318 -5.70 -3.79 -31.34
CA SER A 318 -4.80 -4.88 -30.96
C SER A 318 -4.59 -4.92 -29.44
N GLY A 319 -4.95 -6.04 -28.81
CA GLY A 319 -4.77 -6.26 -27.37
C GLY A 319 -3.32 -6.08 -26.92
N SER A 320 -2.35 -6.63 -27.67
CA SER A 320 -0.93 -6.55 -27.36
C SER A 320 -0.36 -5.13 -27.42
N ILE A 321 -0.73 -4.36 -28.44
CA ILE A 321 -0.32 -2.95 -28.56
C ILE A 321 -0.96 -2.14 -27.45
N GLY A 322 -2.24 -2.39 -27.14
CA GLY A 322 -2.96 -1.69 -26.08
C GLY A 322 -2.38 -1.93 -24.68
N THR A 323 -2.08 -3.18 -24.32
CA THR A 323 -1.45 -3.51 -23.03
C THR A 323 -0.01 -2.99 -22.94
N THR A 324 0.72 -2.94 -24.06
CA THR A 324 2.05 -2.32 -24.12
C THR A 324 1.97 -0.82 -23.90
N ALA A 325 1.02 -0.13 -24.54
CA ALA A 325 0.79 1.30 -24.34
C ALA A 325 0.39 1.60 -22.89
N TYR A 326 -0.50 0.78 -22.31
CA TYR A 326 -0.85 0.83 -20.89
C TYR A 326 0.41 0.75 -20.02
N ALA A 327 1.26 -0.25 -20.24
CA ALA A 327 2.47 -0.50 -19.46
C ALA A 327 3.47 0.67 -19.51
N CYS A 328 3.68 1.22 -20.71
CA CYS A 328 4.57 2.35 -20.95
C CYS A 328 4.06 3.65 -20.32
N LEU A 329 2.74 3.84 -20.26
CA LEU A 329 2.13 5.02 -19.64
C LEU A 329 2.11 4.94 -18.11
N GLN A 330 1.84 3.76 -17.55
CA GLN A 330 1.62 3.60 -16.12
C GLN A 330 2.86 3.95 -15.27
N VAL A 331 4.05 3.54 -15.71
CA VAL A 331 5.31 3.75 -14.97
C VAL A 331 5.64 5.25 -14.76
N PRO A 332 5.79 6.07 -15.81
CA PRO A 332 6.13 7.49 -15.64
C PRO A 332 5.03 8.27 -14.92
N ILE A 333 3.76 7.93 -15.15
CA ILE A 333 2.64 8.62 -14.51
C ILE A 333 2.57 8.31 -13.00
N THR A 334 2.90 7.09 -12.58
CA THR A 334 2.95 6.78 -11.15
C THR A 334 4.11 7.50 -10.46
N LEU A 335 5.27 7.59 -11.11
CA LEU A 335 6.38 8.39 -10.61
C LEU A 335 5.95 9.84 -10.43
N LEU A 336 5.30 10.43 -11.44
CA LEU A 336 4.74 11.77 -11.36
C LEU A 336 3.71 11.89 -10.20
N GLY A 337 2.83 10.91 -10.04
CA GLY A 337 1.85 10.84 -8.95
C GLY A 337 2.51 10.89 -7.57
N ALA A 338 3.60 10.14 -7.38
CA ALA A 338 4.37 10.16 -6.13
C ALA A 338 4.93 11.56 -5.83
N PHE A 339 5.54 12.23 -6.82
CA PHE A 339 6.03 13.61 -6.65
C PHE A 339 4.89 14.61 -6.38
N LEU A 340 3.76 14.46 -7.07
CA LEU A 340 2.61 15.35 -6.92
C LEU A 340 1.89 15.17 -5.57
N MET A 341 1.92 13.97 -4.98
CA MET A 341 1.29 13.68 -3.70
C MET A 341 1.90 14.47 -2.55
N ASP A 342 3.22 14.62 -2.56
CA ASP A 342 3.91 15.44 -1.56
C ASP A 342 3.67 16.94 -1.78
N LYS A 343 3.57 17.38 -3.04
CA LYS A 343 3.39 18.80 -3.38
C LYS A 343 1.95 19.30 -3.27
N SER A 344 0.96 18.53 -3.69
CA SER A 344 -0.41 19.02 -3.95
C SER A 344 -1.42 18.73 -2.85
N GLY A 345 -1.08 17.86 -1.89
CA GLY A 345 -2.03 17.39 -0.87
C GLY A 345 -2.72 16.10 -1.28
N ARG A 346 -3.07 15.27 -0.28
CA ARG A 346 -3.54 13.90 -0.52
C ARG A 346 -4.99 13.91 -1.00
N ARG A 347 -5.84 14.75 -0.38
CA ARG A 347 -7.28 14.85 -0.70
C ARG A 347 -7.50 15.40 -2.11
N VAL A 348 -6.79 16.48 -2.47
CA VAL A 348 -6.90 17.11 -3.79
C VAL A 348 -6.48 16.14 -4.89
N LEU A 349 -5.37 15.43 -4.70
CA LEU A 349 -4.87 14.48 -5.68
C LEU A 349 -5.84 13.32 -5.93
N VAL A 350 -6.46 12.79 -4.85
CA VAL A 350 -7.49 11.74 -4.96
C VAL A 350 -8.72 12.24 -5.74
N MET A 351 -9.19 13.48 -5.48
CA MET A 351 -10.33 14.04 -6.23
C MET A 351 -10.00 14.24 -7.72
N VAL A 352 -8.82 14.78 -8.03
CA VAL A 352 -8.37 14.97 -9.43
C VAL A 352 -8.24 13.61 -10.13
N SER A 353 -7.70 12.60 -9.45
CA SER A 353 -7.63 11.25 -10.01
C SER A 353 -9.00 10.66 -10.29
N ALA A 354 -9.97 10.79 -9.38
CA ALA A 354 -11.32 10.30 -9.60
C ALA A 354 -12.02 11.05 -10.75
N ALA A 355 -11.78 12.35 -10.92
CA ALA A 355 -12.32 13.14 -12.03
C ALA A 355 -11.76 12.69 -13.38
N GLY A 356 -10.45 12.44 -13.48
CA GLY A 356 -9.86 11.94 -14.72
C GLY A 356 -10.24 10.49 -15.02
N MET A 357 -10.40 9.65 -14.00
CA MET A 357 -10.97 8.31 -14.16
C MET A 357 -12.40 8.37 -14.69
N PHE A 358 -13.25 9.27 -14.17
CA PHE A 358 -14.59 9.51 -14.70
C PHE A 358 -14.56 9.84 -16.19
N ILE A 359 -13.71 10.79 -16.61
CA ILE A 359 -13.56 11.17 -18.03
C ILE A 359 -13.15 9.95 -18.86
N GLY A 360 -12.15 9.18 -18.40
CA GLY A 360 -11.72 7.96 -19.09
C GLY A 360 -12.84 6.93 -19.22
N SER A 361 -13.60 6.69 -18.15
CA SER A 361 -14.75 5.78 -18.17
C SER A 361 -15.84 6.24 -19.13
N ILE A 362 -16.17 7.53 -19.17
CA ILE A 362 -17.15 8.08 -20.11
C ILE A 362 -16.68 7.91 -21.56
N LEU A 363 -15.41 8.15 -21.87
CA LEU A 363 -14.86 7.98 -23.22
C LEU A 363 -14.99 6.52 -23.71
N VAL A 364 -14.66 5.55 -22.84
CA VAL A 364 -14.81 4.13 -23.17
C VAL A 364 -16.30 3.75 -23.29
N GLY A 365 -17.15 4.26 -22.41
CA GLY A 365 -18.60 4.05 -22.47
C GLY A 365 -19.20 4.54 -23.79
N ILE A 366 -18.83 5.76 -24.23
CA ILE A 366 -19.24 6.33 -25.51
C ILE A 366 -18.74 5.49 -26.67
N SER A 367 -17.48 5.05 -26.63
CA SER A 367 -16.91 4.17 -27.67
C SER A 367 -17.75 2.90 -27.87
N PHE A 368 -18.09 2.20 -26.79
CA PHE A 368 -18.90 0.99 -26.88
C PHE A 368 -20.37 1.27 -27.24
N SER A 369 -20.93 2.42 -26.85
CA SER A 369 -22.26 2.86 -27.30
C SER A 369 -22.28 3.07 -28.82
N LEU A 370 -21.31 3.82 -29.36
CA LEU A 370 -21.17 4.05 -30.81
C LEU A 370 -21.01 2.74 -31.57
N LYS A 371 -20.23 1.79 -31.02
CA LYS A 371 -20.09 0.45 -31.59
C LYS A 371 -21.42 -0.30 -31.62
N GLY A 372 -22.21 -0.23 -30.56
CA GLY A 372 -23.52 -0.88 -30.46
C GLY A 372 -24.54 -0.34 -31.46
N ASP A 373 -24.53 0.98 -31.68
CA ASP A 373 -25.44 1.67 -32.60
C ASP A 373 -24.96 1.61 -34.07
N GLY A 374 -23.76 1.08 -34.34
CA GLY A 374 -23.18 1.00 -35.67
C GLY A 374 -22.72 2.35 -36.25
N LEU A 375 -22.55 3.36 -35.40
CA LEU A 375 -22.19 4.73 -35.79
C LEU A 375 -20.69 4.99 -35.60
N LEU A 376 -20.08 5.73 -36.53
CA LEU A 376 -18.68 6.21 -36.42
C LEU A 376 -17.68 5.12 -36.01
N LEU A 377 -17.78 3.93 -36.63
CA LEU A 377 -17.00 2.75 -36.27
C LEU A 377 -15.47 2.98 -36.30
N ASP A 378 -14.99 3.87 -37.16
CA ASP A 378 -13.56 4.24 -37.24
C ASP A 378 -13.04 4.94 -35.97
N TRP A 379 -13.91 5.61 -35.23
CA TRP A 379 -13.57 6.33 -33.99
C TRP A 379 -13.61 5.44 -32.76
N VAL A 380 -14.28 4.28 -32.82
CA VAL A 380 -14.48 3.37 -31.68
C VAL A 380 -13.14 2.94 -31.07
N PRO A 381 -12.16 2.39 -31.82
CA PRO A 381 -10.88 1.97 -31.25
C PRO A 381 -10.12 3.13 -30.62
N ILE A 382 -10.14 4.31 -31.26
CA ILE A 382 -9.42 5.51 -30.80
C ILE A 382 -9.99 5.98 -29.45
N LEU A 383 -11.33 6.05 -29.34
CA LEU A 383 -12.01 6.47 -28.11
C LEU A 383 -11.83 5.46 -26.97
N ALA A 384 -11.90 4.16 -27.26
CA ALA A 384 -11.68 3.12 -26.24
C ALA A 384 -10.24 3.13 -25.73
N VAL A 385 -9.26 3.18 -26.64
CA VAL A 385 -7.84 3.20 -26.25
C VAL A 385 -7.50 4.46 -25.47
N SER A 386 -7.87 5.64 -25.99
CA SER A 386 -7.64 6.90 -25.27
C SER A 386 -8.35 6.94 -23.92
N GLY A 387 -9.60 6.46 -23.85
CA GLY A 387 -10.36 6.39 -22.60
C GLY A 387 -9.73 5.49 -21.55
N VAL A 388 -9.29 4.28 -21.92
CA VAL A 388 -8.59 3.37 -21.00
C VAL A 388 -7.25 3.97 -20.56
N LEU A 389 -6.48 4.57 -21.47
CA LEU A 389 -5.19 5.18 -21.13
C LEU A 389 -5.35 6.38 -20.18
N VAL A 390 -6.35 7.24 -20.42
CA VAL A 390 -6.70 8.34 -19.51
C VAL A 390 -7.13 7.79 -18.15
N TYR A 391 -8.02 6.79 -18.12
CA TYR A 391 -8.49 6.15 -16.88
C TYR A 391 -7.32 5.64 -16.02
N VAL A 392 -6.38 4.92 -16.64
CA VAL A 392 -5.22 4.32 -15.97
C VAL A 392 -4.20 5.35 -15.52
N ALA A 393 -3.96 6.38 -16.35
CA ALA A 393 -3.08 7.47 -16.00
C ALA A 393 -3.57 8.17 -14.73
N PHE A 394 -4.84 8.58 -14.71
CA PHE A 394 -5.39 9.27 -13.55
C PHE A 394 -5.51 8.37 -12.31
N PHE A 395 -5.84 7.09 -12.47
CA PHE A 395 -5.76 6.13 -11.35
C PHE A 395 -4.34 6.10 -10.75
N SER A 396 -3.32 6.04 -11.60
CA SER A 396 -1.91 5.95 -11.19
C SER A 396 -1.38 7.24 -10.54
N ILE A 397 -1.95 8.40 -10.88
CA ILE A 397 -1.57 9.69 -10.29
C ILE A 397 -1.95 9.75 -8.81
N GLY A 398 -3.16 9.32 -8.44
CA GLY A 398 -3.71 9.58 -7.11
C GLY A 398 -4.45 8.41 -6.49
N MET A 399 -5.44 7.86 -7.19
CA MET A 399 -6.35 6.86 -6.63
C MET A 399 -5.62 5.57 -6.26
N GLY A 400 -4.49 5.24 -6.88
CA GLY A 400 -3.68 4.07 -6.55
C GLY A 400 -3.01 4.17 -5.17
N ALA A 401 -2.23 5.22 -4.91
CA ALA A 401 -1.45 5.36 -3.66
C ALA A 401 -2.16 6.18 -2.57
N GLY A 402 -2.96 7.17 -2.95
CA GLY A 402 -3.59 8.13 -2.04
C GLY A 402 -4.41 7.49 -0.92
N PRO A 403 -5.36 6.56 -1.23
CA PRO A 403 -6.13 5.84 -0.21
C PRO A 403 -5.29 5.13 0.85
N TRP A 404 -4.17 4.51 0.45
CA TRP A 404 -3.27 3.80 1.36
C TRP A 404 -2.51 4.75 2.29
N VAL A 405 -2.07 5.89 1.76
CA VAL A 405 -1.39 6.93 2.54
C VAL A 405 -2.34 7.55 3.54
N ILE A 406 -3.54 7.97 3.10
CA ILE A 406 -4.56 8.56 3.97
C ILE A 406 -4.92 7.57 5.09
N MET A 407 -5.13 6.29 4.77
CA MET A 407 -5.37 5.25 5.77
C MET A 407 -4.27 5.19 6.84
N SER A 408 -3.01 5.28 6.44
CA SER A 408 -1.88 5.23 7.37
C SER A 408 -1.79 6.48 8.28
N GLU A 409 -2.38 7.60 7.88
CA GLU A 409 -2.35 8.89 8.58
C GLU A 409 -3.58 9.11 9.49
N ILE A 410 -4.74 8.54 9.16
CA ILE A 410 -6.00 8.77 9.92
C ILE A 410 -6.19 7.85 11.13
N PHE A 411 -5.51 6.70 11.18
CA PHE A 411 -5.68 5.73 12.26
C PHE A 411 -4.74 6.03 13.44
N PRO A 412 -5.28 6.19 14.66
CA PRO A 412 -4.49 6.30 15.88
C PRO A 412 -3.62 5.06 16.12
N ILE A 413 -2.43 5.25 16.70
CA ILE A 413 -1.42 4.19 16.88
C ILE A 413 -2.00 2.93 17.55
N ASN A 414 -2.87 3.09 18.54
CA ASN A 414 -3.45 1.99 19.31
C ASN A 414 -4.41 1.10 18.50
N VAL A 415 -5.09 1.63 17.48
CA VAL A 415 -6.05 0.89 16.63
C VAL A 415 -5.56 0.68 15.20
N LYS A 416 -4.42 1.28 14.82
CA LYS A 416 -3.89 1.28 13.45
C LYS A 416 -3.65 -0.12 12.88
N GLY A 417 -3.19 -1.06 13.71
CA GLY A 417 -3.02 -2.45 13.29
C GLY A 417 -4.35 -3.10 12.87
N VAL A 418 -5.34 -3.07 13.76
CA VAL A 418 -6.64 -3.71 13.53
C VAL A 418 -7.45 -3.00 12.44
N GLY A 419 -7.43 -1.66 12.43
CA GLY A 419 -8.07 -0.85 11.41
C GLY A 419 -7.46 -1.06 10.03
N GLY A 420 -6.13 -1.12 9.95
CA GLY A 420 -5.42 -1.44 8.70
C GLY A 420 -5.81 -2.81 8.14
N SER A 421 -5.88 -3.85 8.98
CA SER A 421 -6.32 -5.19 8.56
C SER A 421 -7.75 -5.20 8.00
N LEU A 422 -8.68 -4.48 8.62
CA LEU A 422 -10.05 -4.35 8.12
C LEU A 422 -10.09 -3.68 6.74
N VAL A 423 -9.34 -2.59 6.57
CA VAL A 423 -9.25 -1.85 5.30
C VAL A 423 -8.67 -2.73 4.18
N VAL A 424 -7.60 -3.48 4.48
CA VAL A 424 -6.98 -4.43 3.54
C VAL A 424 -7.96 -5.53 3.14
N PHE A 425 -8.71 -6.08 4.10
CA PHE A 425 -9.74 -7.09 3.84
C PHE A 425 -10.82 -6.56 2.89
N VAL A 426 -11.35 -5.36 3.14
CA VAL A 426 -12.36 -4.72 2.28
C VAL A 426 -11.80 -4.47 0.89
N ASN A 427 -10.56 -4.01 0.79
CA ASN A 427 -9.90 -3.78 -0.49
C ASN A 427 -9.83 -5.06 -1.34
N TRP A 428 -9.31 -6.15 -0.79
CA TRP A 428 -9.20 -7.41 -1.55
C TRP A 428 -10.53 -8.08 -1.82
N SER A 429 -11.52 -7.91 -0.93
CA SER A 429 -12.90 -8.36 -1.17
C SER A 429 -13.55 -7.59 -2.32
N GLY A 430 -13.38 -6.26 -2.36
CA GLY A 430 -13.86 -5.42 -3.48
C GLY A 430 -13.17 -5.78 -4.79
N ALA A 431 -11.85 -5.98 -4.76
CA ALA A 431 -11.08 -6.45 -5.91
C ALA A 431 -11.63 -7.78 -6.47
N TRP A 432 -11.95 -8.73 -5.58
CA TRP A 432 -12.54 -10.00 -5.98
C TRP A 432 -13.90 -9.81 -6.66
N VAL A 433 -14.82 -9.06 -6.04
CA VAL A 433 -16.16 -8.82 -6.59
C VAL A 433 -16.07 -8.18 -7.98
N VAL A 434 -15.25 -7.15 -8.13
CA VAL A 434 -15.10 -6.43 -9.40
C VAL A 434 -14.48 -7.31 -10.48
N SER A 435 -13.42 -8.04 -10.17
CA SER A 435 -12.78 -8.93 -11.15
C SER A 435 -13.69 -10.09 -11.57
N TYR A 436 -14.46 -10.66 -10.64
CA TYR A 436 -15.39 -11.75 -10.94
C TYR A 436 -16.58 -11.25 -11.79
N THR A 437 -17.13 -10.08 -11.44
CA THR A 437 -18.31 -9.54 -12.13
C THR A 437 -17.99 -8.87 -13.46
N TYR A 438 -16.72 -8.48 -13.71
CA TYR A 438 -16.31 -7.73 -14.90
C TYR A 438 -16.81 -8.31 -16.22
N ASN A 439 -16.49 -9.58 -16.51
CA ASN A 439 -16.89 -10.20 -17.78
C ASN A 439 -18.42 -10.36 -17.89
N SER A 440 -19.11 -10.57 -16.77
CA SER A 440 -20.57 -10.64 -16.76
C SER A 440 -21.20 -9.28 -17.05
N LEU A 441 -20.65 -8.20 -16.49
CA LEU A 441 -21.06 -6.83 -16.77
C LEU A 441 -20.77 -6.45 -18.23
N MET A 442 -19.59 -6.79 -18.74
CA MET A 442 -19.20 -6.54 -20.11
C MET A 442 -20.11 -7.26 -21.12
N ASN A 443 -20.51 -8.50 -20.81
CA ASN A 443 -21.49 -9.25 -21.60
C ASN A 443 -22.92 -8.67 -21.50
N TRP A 444 -23.31 -8.12 -20.36
CA TRP A 444 -24.60 -7.45 -20.21
C TRP A 444 -24.65 -6.15 -21.01
N SER A 445 -23.67 -5.28 -20.81
CA SER A 445 -23.51 -4.04 -21.55
C SER A 445 -22.09 -3.50 -21.39
N SER A 446 -21.32 -3.51 -22.48
CA SER A 446 -19.98 -2.93 -22.51
C SER A 446 -19.99 -1.44 -22.15
N SER A 447 -20.91 -0.66 -22.72
CA SER A 447 -21.05 0.77 -22.43
C SER A 447 -21.60 1.01 -21.01
N GLY A 448 -22.62 0.26 -20.61
CA GLY A 448 -23.23 0.33 -19.27
C GLY A 448 -22.23 0.05 -18.15
N THR A 449 -21.30 -0.89 -18.36
CA THR A 449 -20.23 -1.21 -17.41
C THR A 449 -19.34 0.00 -17.12
N TYR A 450 -18.88 0.68 -18.16
CA TYR A 450 -18.02 1.85 -18.00
C TYR A 450 -18.79 3.07 -17.48
N TYR A 451 -20.08 3.23 -17.82
CA TYR A 451 -20.91 4.26 -17.21
C TYR A 451 -21.14 4.02 -15.71
N LEU A 452 -21.29 2.75 -15.29
CA LEU A 452 -21.38 2.38 -13.87
C LEU A 452 -20.09 2.72 -13.13
N TYR A 453 -18.93 2.40 -13.69
CA TYR A 453 -17.63 2.81 -13.12
C TYR A 453 -17.46 4.33 -13.07
N GLY A 454 -17.93 5.06 -14.10
CA GLY A 454 -17.98 6.52 -14.09
C GLY A 454 -18.87 7.07 -12.95
N ALA A 455 -20.05 6.49 -12.75
CA ALA A 455 -20.93 6.88 -11.64
C ALA A 455 -20.27 6.66 -10.27
N VAL A 456 -19.56 5.54 -10.09
CA VAL A 456 -18.77 5.29 -8.87
C VAL A 456 -17.68 6.35 -8.71
N CYS A 457 -16.98 6.76 -9.78
CA CYS A 457 -15.99 7.84 -9.71
C CYS A 457 -16.59 9.17 -9.24
N VAL A 458 -17.81 9.52 -9.67
CA VAL A 458 -18.51 10.72 -9.18
C VAL A 458 -18.84 10.59 -7.69
N LEU A 459 -19.32 9.42 -7.25
CA LEU A 459 -19.54 9.17 -5.82
C LEU A 459 -18.25 9.26 -5.01
N THR A 460 -17.13 8.78 -5.55
CA THR A 460 -15.80 8.94 -4.95
C THR A 460 -15.45 10.41 -4.75
N ILE A 461 -15.66 11.26 -5.76
CA ILE A 461 -15.41 12.70 -5.66
C ILE A 461 -16.26 13.32 -4.54
N LEU A 462 -17.56 13.01 -4.50
CA LEU A 462 -18.47 13.51 -3.47
C LEU A 462 -18.09 13.04 -2.07
N PHE A 463 -17.70 11.77 -1.93
CA PHE A 463 -17.24 11.20 -0.66
C PHE A 463 -15.96 11.87 -0.17
N VAL A 464 -14.96 12.01 -1.04
CA VAL A 464 -13.67 12.64 -0.70
C VAL A 464 -13.84 14.14 -0.41
N ALA A 465 -14.74 14.81 -1.14
CA ALA A 465 -15.06 16.21 -0.90
C ALA A 465 -15.77 16.43 0.44
N LYS A 466 -16.64 15.52 0.91
CA LYS A 466 -17.43 15.73 2.13
C LYS A 466 -16.84 15.12 3.39
N VAL A 467 -16.18 13.97 3.28
CA VAL A 467 -15.86 13.10 4.43
C VAL A 467 -14.36 13.05 4.72
N VAL A 468 -13.51 13.17 3.69
CA VAL A 468 -12.07 12.97 3.83
C VAL A 468 -11.38 14.29 4.20
N PRO A 469 -10.68 14.38 5.35
CA PRO A 469 -9.93 15.57 5.72
C PRO A 469 -8.65 15.68 4.88
N GLU A 470 -8.12 16.90 4.73
CA GLU A 470 -6.74 17.07 4.24
C GLU A 470 -5.77 16.72 5.36
N THR A 471 -4.86 15.78 5.08
CA THR A 471 -3.85 15.26 6.02
C THR A 471 -2.47 15.85 5.80
N LYS A 472 -2.21 16.50 4.64
CA LYS A 472 -0.92 17.07 4.33
C LYS A 472 -0.48 18.10 5.38
N GLY A 473 0.73 17.89 5.93
CA GLY A 473 1.40 18.84 6.81
C GLY A 473 0.79 18.97 8.20
N LYS A 474 -0.13 18.07 8.57
CA LYS A 474 -0.76 18.05 9.89
C LYS A 474 -0.16 16.95 10.77
N THR A 475 -0.14 17.18 12.06
CA THR A 475 0.24 16.15 13.03
C THR A 475 -0.87 15.11 13.18
N LEU A 476 -0.53 13.92 13.71
CA LEU A 476 -1.50 12.86 13.96
C LEU A 476 -2.60 13.33 14.95
N GLU A 477 -2.21 14.16 15.91
CA GLU A 477 -3.09 14.74 16.92
C GLU A 477 -4.06 15.75 16.31
N GLU A 478 -3.58 16.62 15.41
CA GLU A 478 -4.42 17.58 14.68
C GLU A 478 -5.43 16.88 13.76
N ILE A 479 -5.03 15.80 13.10
CA ILE A 479 -5.92 14.98 12.28
C ILE A 479 -7.00 14.35 13.17
N GLN A 480 -6.64 13.77 14.31
CA GLN A 480 -7.60 13.18 15.25
C GLN A 480 -8.57 14.22 15.82
N ALA A 481 -8.09 15.43 16.15
CA ALA A 481 -8.93 16.53 16.60
C ALA A 481 -9.90 16.99 15.49
N SER A 482 -9.45 17.06 14.23
CA SER A 482 -10.32 17.41 13.10
C SER A 482 -11.37 16.34 12.80
N LEU A 483 -11.07 15.08 13.10
CA LEU A 483 -11.97 13.95 12.91
C LEU A 483 -13.01 13.87 14.02
N ASN A 484 -12.71 14.30 15.24
CA ASN A 484 -13.62 14.29 16.39
C ASN A 484 -13.80 15.71 16.98
N PRO A 485 -14.48 16.63 16.26
CA PRO A 485 -14.81 17.96 16.75
C PRO A 485 -15.87 17.95 17.84
#